data_AF-A0AAJ4RDJ9-F1
#
_entry.id   AF-A0AAJ4RDJ9-F1
#
_cell.length_a   1.000
_cell.length_b   1.000
_cell.length_c   1.000
_cell.angle_alpha   90.00
_cell.angle_beta   90.00
_cell.angle_gamma   90.00
#
_symmetry.space_group_name_H-M   'P 1'
#
loop_
_entity.id
_entity.type
_entity.pdbx_description
1 polymer ?
#
loop_
_entity_poly.entity_id
_entity_poly.type
_entity_poly.pdbx_seq_one_letter_code
_entity_poly.pdbx_strand_id
1 'polypeptide(L)'
;MLELLFSFKGRINRLKYFAVMLGLFLVSLAPDFVCKNNPDSSICMIFILLVIPMIWVNFAIIVKRFHDLNRSGWWALLMLVPVVNFIIGLFLLFKKGTEGTNDFGADPLANS
;
A
#
# COMPACT_ATOMS: atom_id res chain seq x y z
N MET A 1 -12.30 4.01 7.91
CA MET A 1 -11.79 3.01 6.93
C MET A 1 -11.55 3.63 5.56
N LEU A 2 -12.49 4.40 5.00
CA LEU A 2 -12.30 5.04 3.68
C LEU A 2 -11.11 6.01 3.64
N GLU A 3 -10.89 6.83 4.67
CA GLU A 3 -9.69 7.69 4.72
C GLU A 3 -8.37 6.90 4.80
N LEU A 4 -8.40 5.67 5.31
CA LEU A 4 -7.23 4.79 5.31
C LEU A 4 -6.87 4.34 3.89
N LEU A 5 -7.85 4.22 2.99
CA LEU A 5 -7.63 3.69 1.64
C LEU A 5 -7.48 4.80 0.60
N PHE A 6 -8.16 5.94 0.80
CA PHE A 6 -8.28 6.99 -0.22
C PHE A 6 -7.61 8.33 0.12
N SER A 7 -7.07 8.49 1.33
CA SER A 7 -6.34 9.71 1.72
C SER A 7 -4.83 9.45 1.86
N PHE A 8 -4.01 10.41 1.43
CA PHE A 8 -2.56 10.42 1.65
C PHE A 8 -2.18 10.99 3.03
N LYS A 9 -3.13 11.58 3.76
CA LYS A 9 -2.85 12.26 5.04
C LYS A 9 -2.73 11.26 6.19
N GLY A 10 -1.86 11.59 7.13
CA GLY A 10 -1.67 10.85 8.38
C GLY A 10 -0.57 9.78 8.30
N ARG A 11 -0.58 8.91 9.33
CA ARG A 11 0.42 7.88 9.58
C ARG A 11 -0.24 6.54 9.76
N ILE A 12 0.45 5.46 9.39
CA ILE A 12 -0.03 4.10 9.57
C ILE A 12 1.03 3.25 10.26
N ASN A 13 0.61 2.42 11.23
CA ASN A 13 1.51 1.51 11.91
C ASN A 13 1.91 0.31 11.02
N ARG A 14 2.98 -0.40 11.40
CA ARG A 14 3.52 -1.54 10.64
C ARG A 14 2.51 -2.70 10.48
N LEU A 15 1.66 -2.94 11.48
CA LEU A 15 0.69 -4.05 11.44
C LEU A 15 -0.43 -3.78 10.43
N LYS A 16 -1.00 -2.57 10.45
CA LYS A 16 -2.01 -2.12 9.50
C LYS A 16 -1.44 -2.06 8.08
N TYR A 17 -0.19 -1.61 7.93
CA TYR A 17 0.53 -1.69 6.66
C TYR A 17 0.63 -3.13 6.15
N PHE A 18 1.12 -4.04 6.98
CA PHE A 18 1.25 -5.45 6.60
C PHE A 18 -0.11 -6.08 6.26
N ALA A 19 -1.14 -5.84 7.06
CA ALA A 19 -2.49 -6.37 6.82
C ALA A 19 -3.08 -5.89 5.48
N VAL A 20 -2.91 -4.61 5.14
CA VAL A 20 -3.39 -4.08 3.85
C VAL A 20 -2.56 -4.62 2.70
N MET A 21 -1.22 -4.70 2.84
CA MET A 21 -0.36 -5.29 1.81
C MET A 21 -0.68 -6.77 1.55
N LEU A 22 -0.94 -7.53 2.61
CA LEU A 22 -1.38 -8.93 2.51
C LEU A 22 -2.74 -9.03 1.83
N GLY A 23 -3.71 -8.19 2.20
CA GLY A 23 -5.02 -8.15 1.55
C GLY A 23 -4.92 -7.83 0.06
N LEU A 24 -4.12 -6.83 -0.32
CA LEU A 24 -3.88 -6.47 -1.72
C LEU A 24 -3.20 -7.62 -2.49
N PHE A 25 -2.23 -8.29 -1.87
CA PHE A 25 -1.58 -9.46 -2.47
C PHE A 25 -2.58 -10.58 -2.74
N LEU A 26 -3.42 -10.95 -1.75
CA LEU A 26 -4.43 -12.00 -1.93
C LEU A 26 -5.44 -11.66 -3.03
N VAL A 27 -5.91 -10.41 -3.08
CA VAL A 27 -6.84 -9.95 -4.13
C VAL A 27 -6.17 -9.98 -5.51
N SER A 28 -4.87 -9.69 -5.61
CA SER A 28 -4.15 -9.69 -6.89
C SER A 28 -3.99 -11.09 -7.51
N LEU A 29 -4.16 -12.17 -6.74
CA LEU A 29 -4.09 -13.53 -7.27
C LEU A 29 -5.33 -13.94 -8.09
N ALA A 30 -6.48 -13.30 -7.84
CA ALA A 30 -7.74 -13.63 -8.50
C ALA A 30 -7.72 -13.32 -10.02
N PRO A 31 -7.28 -12.11 -10.47
CA PRO A 31 -7.10 -11.83 -11.89
C PRO A 31 -6.26 -12.88 -12.63
N ASP A 32 -5.10 -13.25 -12.09
CA ASP A 32 -4.19 -14.21 -12.72
C ASP A 32 -4.84 -15.58 -12.91
N PHE A 33 -5.55 -16.05 -11.87
CA PHE A 33 -6.27 -17.31 -11.92
C PHE A 33 -7.41 -17.29 -12.95
N VAL A 34 -8.18 -16.22 -13.01
CA VAL A 34 -9.35 -16.11 -13.91
C VAL A 34 -8.91 -15.92 -15.36
N CYS A 35 -8.00 -14.99 -15.64
CA CYS A 35 -7.53 -14.66 -16.98
C CYS A 35 -6.75 -15.81 -17.63
N LYS A 36 -5.96 -16.57 -16.85
CA LYS A 36 -5.21 -17.73 -17.39
C LYS A 36 -6.14 -18.84 -17.87
N ASN A 37 -7.28 -19.04 -17.20
CA ASN A 37 -8.27 -20.06 -17.58
C ASN A 37 -9.28 -19.57 -18.62
N ASN A 38 -9.46 -18.24 -18.77
CA ASN A 38 -10.47 -17.65 -19.65
C ASN A 38 -9.94 -16.37 -20.34
N PRO A 39 -8.93 -16.47 -21.20
CA PRO A 39 -8.19 -15.31 -21.73
C PRO A 39 -9.07 -14.36 -22.55
N ASP A 40 -10.02 -14.87 -23.31
CA ASP A 40 -10.88 -14.08 -24.22
C ASP A 40 -12.19 -13.60 -23.57
N SER A 41 -12.38 -13.88 -22.28
CA SER A 41 -13.60 -13.51 -21.58
C SER A 41 -13.63 -12.02 -21.23
N SER A 42 -14.80 -11.39 -21.37
CA SER A 42 -15.04 -10.02 -20.87
C SER A 42 -14.79 -9.89 -19.36
N ILE A 43 -14.83 -11.02 -18.63
CA ILE A 43 -14.52 -11.11 -17.20
C ILE A 43 -13.05 -10.72 -16.96
N CYS A 44 -12.12 -11.16 -17.81
CA CYS A 44 -10.71 -10.78 -17.69
C CYS A 44 -10.51 -9.26 -17.83
N MET A 45 -11.24 -8.61 -18.74
CA MET A 45 -11.20 -7.14 -18.88
C MET A 45 -11.68 -6.41 -17.62
N ILE A 46 -12.71 -6.91 -16.94
CA ILE A 46 -13.19 -6.34 -15.68
C ILE A 46 -12.12 -6.43 -14.59
N PHE A 47 -11.39 -7.56 -14.51
CA PHE A 47 -10.30 -7.72 -13.55
C PHE A 47 -9.12 -6.79 -13.82
N ILE A 48 -8.81 -6.49 -15.07
CA ILE A 48 -7.79 -5.48 -15.42
C ILE A 48 -8.19 -4.10 -14.88
N LEU A 49 -9.48 -3.74 -14.95
CA LEU A 49 -9.95 -2.46 -14.39
C LEU A 49 -9.81 -2.38 -12.86
N LEU A 50 -9.87 -3.52 -12.16
CA LEU A 50 -9.65 -3.58 -10.71
C LEU A 50 -8.21 -3.30 -10.30
N VAL A 51 -7.24 -3.38 -11.21
CA VAL A 51 -5.84 -3.06 -10.92
C VAL A 51 -5.67 -1.57 -10.56
N ILE A 52 -6.44 -0.68 -11.19
CA ILE A 52 -6.35 0.78 -10.98
C ILE A 52 -6.59 1.17 -9.51
N PRO A 53 -7.73 0.81 -8.87
CA PRO A 53 -7.94 1.12 -7.46
C PRO A 53 -6.94 0.40 -6.55
N MET A 54 -6.44 -0.78 -6.92
CA MET A 54 -5.40 -1.47 -6.14
C MET A 54 -4.08 -0.70 -6.11
N ILE A 55 -3.64 -0.18 -7.26
CA ILE A 55 -2.45 0.68 -7.36
C ILE A 55 -2.65 1.93 -6.49
N TRP A 56 -3.83 2.55 -6.55
CA TRP A 56 -4.13 3.73 -5.73
C TRP A 56 -4.00 3.44 -4.23
N VAL A 57 -4.64 2.37 -3.75
CA VAL A 57 -4.58 1.99 -2.33
C VAL A 57 -3.15 1.65 -1.90
N ASN A 58 -2.41 0.91 -2.74
CA ASN A 58 -1.00 0.60 -2.50
C ASN A 58 -0.20 1.90 -2.29
N PHE A 59 -0.33 2.85 -3.22
CA PHE A 59 0.37 4.13 -3.15
C PHE A 59 -0.01 4.94 -1.90
N ALA A 60 -1.31 5.03 -1.59
CA ALA A 60 -1.80 5.76 -0.42
C ALA A 60 -1.23 5.21 0.91
N ILE A 61 -1.14 3.89 1.02
CA ILE A 61 -0.65 3.20 2.22
C ILE A 61 0.87 3.40 2.39
N ILE A 62 1.61 3.35 1.29
CA ILE A 62 3.06 3.54 1.29
C ILE A 62 3.45 4.97 1.63
N VAL A 63 2.75 5.97 1.06
CA VAL A 63 2.93 7.37 1.43
C VAL A 63 2.77 7.54 2.95
N LYS A 64 1.72 6.94 3.53
CA LYS A 64 1.49 6.99 4.99
C LYS A 64 2.53 6.23 5.81
N ARG A 65 3.19 5.20 5.25
CA ARG A 65 4.36 4.58 5.91
C ARG A 65 5.60 5.44 5.84
N PHE A 66 5.85 6.14 4.74
CA PHE A 66 6.93 7.12 4.68
C PHE A 66 6.69 8.28 5.65
N HIS A 67 5.45 8.76 5.76
CA HIS A 67 5.06 9.75 6.77
C HIS A 67 5.31 9.24 8.20
N ASP A 68 5.07 7.96 8.48
CA ASP A 68 5.39 7.38 9.79
C ASP A 68 6.90 7.32 10.08
N LEU A 69 7.74 7.38 9.06
CA LEU A 69 9.20 7.50 9.17
C LEU A 69 9.69 8.96 9.12
N ASN A 70 8.78 9.93 9.22
CA ASN A 70 9.02 11.36 9.01
C ASN A 70 9.76 11.67 7.69
N ARG A 71 9.36 10.99 6.61
CA ARG A 71 9.85 11.20 5.25
C ARG A 71 8.70 11.68 4.35
N SER A 72 9.04 12.41 3.29
CA SER A 72 8.05 12.89 2.33
C SER A 72 7.36 11.75 1.58
N GLY A 73 6.08 11.92 1.23
CA GLY A 73 5.34 10.96 0.42
C GLY A 73 5.92 10.72 -0.98
N TRP A 74 6.75 11.63 -1.48
CA TRP A 74 7.44 11.51 -2.78
C TRP A 74 8.33 10.27 -2.89
N TRP A 75 8.83 9.74 -1.77
CA TRP A 75 9.58 8.48 -1.75
C TRP A 75 8.74 7.28 -2.25
N ALA A 76 7.41 7.37 -2.24
CA ALA A 76 6.53 6.36 -2.81
C ALA A 76 6.71 6.19 -4.32
N LEU A 77 7.19 7.21 -5.06
CA LEU A 77 7.45 7.09 -6.50
C LEU A 77 8.54 6.08 -6.83
N LEU A 78 9.46 5.80 -5.89
CA LEU A 78 10.48 4.77 -6.07
C LEU A 78 9.88 3.37 -6.27
N MET A 79 8.62 3.18 -5.90
CA MET A 79 7.90 1.93 -6.10
C MET A 79 7.48 1.67 -7.54
N LEU A 80 7.61 2.65 -8.43
CA LEU A 80 7.43 2.45 -9.87
C LEU A 80 8.52 1.57 -10.47
N VAL A 81 9.68 1.45 -9.80
CA VAL A 81 10.78 0.58 -10.22
C VAL A 81 10.64 -0.77 -9.51
N PRO A 82 10.40 -1.90 -10.21
CA PRO A 82 10.03 -3.17 -9.57
C PRO A 82 11.02 -3.68 -8.52
N VAL A 83 12.32 -3.65 -8.82
CA VAL A 83 13.37 -4.12 -7.89
C VAL A 83 13.45 -3.21 -6.66
N VAL A 84 13.36 -1.90 -6.87
CA VAL A 84 13.41 -0.92 -5.77
C VAL A 84 12.15 -1.03 -4.91
N ASN A 85 10.99 -1.25 -5.52
CA ASN A 85 9.73 -1.49 -4.83
C ASN A 85 9.85 -2.64 -3.83
N PHE A 86 10.41 -3.77 -4.25
CA PHE A 86 10.58 -4.92 -3.37
C PHE A 86 11.48 -4.62 -2.17
N ILE A 87 12.64 -4.00 -2.40
CA ILE A 87 13.59 -3.65 -1.33
C ILE A 87 12.98 -2.63 -0.36
N ILE A 88 12.32 -1.59 -0.88
CA ILE A 88 11.66 -0.57 -0.05
C ILE A 88 10.49 -1.18 0.72
N GLY A 89 9.69 -2.05 0.10
CA GLY A 89 8.58 -2.73 0.78
C GLY A 89 9.05 -3.53 1.99
N LEU A 90 10.15 -4.29 1.84
CA LEU A 90 10.79 -4.98 2.96
C LEU A 90 11.31 -4.00 4.02
N PHE A 91 11.98 -2.94 3.60
CA PHE A 91 12.45 -1.91 4.54
C PHE A 91 11.31 -1.28 5.34
N LEU A 92 10.19 -0.91 4.69
CA LEU A 92 9.02 -0.30 5.35
C LEU A 92 8.29 -1.27 6.28
N LEU A 93 8.39 -2.58 6.02
CA LEU A 93 7.82 -3.63 6.85
C LEU A 93 8.55 -3.78 8.19
N PHE A 94 9.89 -3.74 8.16
CA PHE A 94 10.72 -3.96 9.35
C PHE A 94 11.09 -2.67 10.09
N LYS A 95 11.16 -1.53 9.40
CA LYS A 95 11.58 -0.27 10.03
C LYS A 95 10.51 0.25 11.00
N LYS A 96 10.93 0.48 12.25
CA LYS A 96 10.10 1.15 13.27
C LYS A 96 9.81 2.61 12.86
N GLY A 97 8.56 3.03 13.09
CA GLY A 97 8.11 4.41 12.95
C GLY A 97 8.79 5.38 13.93
N THR A 98 8.59 6.67 13.71
CA THR A 98 9.01 7.72 14.66
C THR A 98 8.16 7.67 15.93
N GLU A 99 8.82 7.76 17.09
CA GLU A 99 8.14 7.81 18.39
C GLU A 99 7.55 9.21 18.62
N GLY A 100 6.32 9.27 19.14
CA GLY A 100 5.65 10.54 19.43
C GLY A 100 5.13 11.25 18.18
N THR A 101 4.89 12.56 18.29
CA THR A 101 4.36 13.39 17.19
C THR A 101 5.44 13.68 16.15
N ASN A 102 5.06 13.69 14.88
CA ASN A 102 5.93 14.10 13.78
C ASN A 102 5.19 15.07 12.85
N ASP A 103 5.83 15.49 11.75
CA ASP A 103 5.31 16.50 10.81
C ASP A 103 3.98 16.09 10.14
N PHE A 104 3.63 14.80 10.20
CA PHE A 104 2.47 14.20 9.58
C PHE A 104 1.39 13.76 10.60
N GLY A 105 1.59 14.03 11.89
CA GLY A 105 0.60 13.85 12.95
C GLY A 105 1.07 13.03 14.15
N ALA A 106 0.11 12.74 15.04
CA ALA A 106 0.34 11.97 16.26
C ALA A 106 0.75 10.51 15.99
N ASP A 107 1.39 9.88 16.97
CA ASP A 107 1.82 8.49 16.89
C ASP A 107 0.61 7.58 16.63
N PRO A 108 0.60 6.78 15.54
CA PRO A 108 -0.51 5.88 15.26
C PRO A 108 -0.72 4.82 16.34
N LEU A 109 0.29 4.53 17.18
CA LEU A 109 0.19 3.61 18.31
C LEU A 109 -0.47 4.21 19.55
N ALA A 110 -0.52 5.55 19.68
CA ALA A 110 -1.22 6.19 20.80
C ALA A 110 -2.74 5.98 20.75
N ASN A 111 -3.29 5.66 19.57
CA ASN A 111 -4.71 5.44 19.30
C ASN A 111 -5.00 4.00 18.81
N SER A 112 -4.10 3.03 19.02
CA SER A 112 -4.21 1.65 18.50
C SER A 112 -4.60 0.64 19.57
#